data_AF-A0A538D2B9-F1
#
_entry.id   AF-A0A538D2B9-F1
#
_cell.length_a   1.000
_cell.length_b   1.000
_cell.length_c   1.000
_cell.angle_alpha   90.00
_cell.angle_beta   90.00
_cell.angle_gamma   90.00
#
_symmetry.space_group_name_H-M   'P 1'
#
loop_
_entity.id
_entity.type
_entity.pdbx_description
1 polymer ?
#
loop_
_entity_poly.entity_id
_entity_poly.type
_entity_poly.pdbx_seq_one_letter_code
_entity_poly.pdbx_strand_id
1 'polypeptide(L)' 'RYAAGTLSRALGESLLALPVRFTPEGGLVIAVSDPTDDTVMPQLQLAINCPIVLTVATPSSIRSGWRSIAA' A
#
# COMPACT_ATOMS: atom_id res chain seq x y z
N ARG A 1 4.78 -1.05 -15.00
CA ARG A 1 4.34 -1.94 -13.89
C ARG A 1 3.36 -1.14 -13.05
N TYR A 2 2.10 -1.54 -12.94
CA TYR A 2 1.09 -0.79 -12.17
C TYR A 2 1.24 -1.09 -10.69
N ALA A 3 1.31 -0.04 -9.84
CA ALA A 3 1.44 -0.19 -8.40
C ALA A 3 0.24 -0.96 -7.81
N ALA A 4 -0.97 -0.73 -8.33
CA ALA A 4 -2.19 -1.42 -7.93
C ALA A 4 -2.11 -2.97 -7.98
N GLY A 5 -1.27 -3.55 -8.84
CA GLY A 5 -1.11 -5.00 -8.95
C GLY A 5 -0.07 -5.62 -8.01
N THR A 6 0.57 -4.82 -7.15
CA THR A 6 1.64 -5.27 -6.25
C THR A 6 1.16 -5.76 -4.89
N LEU A 7 -0.06 -5.39 -4.51
CA LEU A 7 -0.69 -5.79 -3.26
C LEU A 7 -2.09 -6.31 -3.59
N SER A 8 -2.47 -7.45 -3.01
CA SER A 8 -3.84 -7.93 -3.17
C SER A 8 -4.81 -6.97 -2.49
N ARG A 9 -5.96 -6.73 -3.10
CA ARG A 9 -6.97 -5.83 -2.54
C ARG A 9 -7.40 -6.24 -1.14
N ALA A 10 -7.63 -7.54 -0.92
CA ALA A 10 -8.05 -8.06 0.38
C ALA A 10 -7.01 -7.73 1.48
N LEU A 11 -5.72 -7.90 1.17
CA LEU A 11 -4.64 -7.58 2.11
C LEU A 11 -4.53 -6.05 2.32
N GLY A 12 -4.59 -5.27 1.24
CA GLY A 12 -4.55 -3.81 1.33
C GLY A 12 -5.72 -3.20 2.10
N GLU A 13 -6.94 -3.71 1.91
CA GLU A 13 -8.10 -3.26 2.68
C GLU A 13 -8.01 -3.68 4.15
N SER A 14 -7.50 -4.89 4.45
CA SER A 14 -7.30 -5.37 5.83
C SER A 14 -6.26 -4.58 6.60
N LEU A 15 -5.16 -4.20 5.94
CA LEU A 15 -4.06 -3.45 6.55
C LEU A 15 -4.26 -1.93 6.50
N LEU A 16 -5.36 -1.45 5.91
CA LEU A 16 -5.53 -0.04 5.54
C LEU A 16 -4.27 0.48 4.82
N ALA A 17 -3.84 -0.26 3.79
CA ALA A 17 -2.67 0.01 2.97
C ALA A 17 -3.04 0.09 1.48
N LEU A 18 -2.47 1.04 0.74
CA LEU A 18 -2.72 1.25 -0.68
C LEU A 18 -1.42 1.49 -1.45
N PRO A 19 -1.06 0.66 -2.44
CA PRO A 19 0.08 0.93 -3.30
C PRO A 19 -0.24 2.11 -4.23
N VAL A 20 0.57 3.18 -4.14
CA VAL A 20 0.32 4.44 -4.84
C VAL A 20 1.08 4.50 -6.16
N ARG A 21 2.41 4.27 -6.11
CA ARG A 21 3.31 4.40 -7.26
C ARG A 21 4.64 3.72 -6.99
N PHE A 22 5.40 3.46 -8.05
CA PHE A 22 6.82 3.14 -7.93
C PHE A 22 7.66 4.43 -7.82
N THR A 23 8.74 4.36 -7.06
CA THR A 23 9.79 5.39 -7.05
C THR A 23 10.76 5.13 -8.21
N PRO A 24 11.49 6.16 -8.71
CA PRO A 24 12.46 5.96 -9.79
C PRO A 24 13.62 5.03 -9.40
N GLU A 25 13.88 4.83 -8.11
CA GLU A 25 14.87 3.90 -7.57
C GLU A 25 14.36 2.45 -7.47
N GLY A 26 13.11 2.19 -7.87
CA GLY A 26 12.52 0.85 -7.84
C GLY A 26 11.80 0.49 -6.53
N GLY A 27 11.60 1.45 -5.64
CA GLY A 27 10.78 1.28 -4.44
C GLY A 27 9.28 1.37 -4.76
N LEU A 28 8.44 0.86 -3.86
CA LEU A 28 6.98 0.98 -3.92
C LEU A 28 6.50 1.90 -2.79
N VAL A 29 5.84 2.98 -3.18
CA VAL A 29 5.19 3.89 -2.23
C VAL A 29 3.85 3.29 -1.82
N ILE A 30 3.67 3.09 -0.51
CA ILE A 30 2.45 2.55 0.07
C ILE A 30 1.89 3.56 1.06
N ALA A 31 0.65 3.97 0.83
CA ALA A 31 -0.10 4.78 1.76
C ALA A 31 -0.68 3.89 2.86
N VAL A 32 -0.42 4.20 4.12
CA VAL A 32 -0.94 3.49 5.31
C VAL A 32 -1.70 4.46 6.21
N SER A 33 -2.68 3.97 6.98
CA SER A 33 -3.43 4.83 7.91
C SER A 33 -2.72 5.12 9.21
N ASP A 34 -1.89 4.18 9.68
CA ASP A 34 -1.14 4.29 10.91
C ASP A 34 0.29 3.80 10.68
N PRO A 35 1.29 4.69 10.61
CA PRO A 35 2.69 4.30 10.45
C PRO A 35 3.31 3.74 11.74
N THR A 36 2.61 3.84 12.89
CA THR A 36 3.08 3.34 14.19
C THR A 36 2.64 1.91 14.47
N ASP A 37 1.72 1.37 13.67
CA ASP A 37 1.32 -0.03 13.70
C ASP A 37 2.48 -0.91 13.19
N ASP A 38 3.15 -1.57 14.12
CA ASP A 38 4.31 -2.43 13.84
C ASP A 38 3.93 -3.71 13.08
N THR A 39 2.65 -4.04 12.96
CA THR A 39 2.16 -5.24 12.27
C THR A 39 2.08 -5.04 10.75
N VAL A 40 1.97 -3.79 10.28
CA VAL A 40 1.76 -3.46 8.86
C VAL A 40 3.00 -3.75 8.02
N MET A 41 4.18 -3.28 8.46
CA MET A 41 5.42 -3.44 7.69
C MET A 41 5.81 -4.91 7.45
N PRO A 42 5.80 -5.81 8.46
CA PRO A 42 6.08 -7.23 8.24
C PRO A 42 5.15 -7.88 7.21
N GLN A 43 3.85 -7.57 7.25
CA GLN A 43 2.88 -8.11 6.29
C GLN A 43 3.14 -7.61 4.86
N LEU A 44 3.48 -6.33 4.71
CA LEU A 44 3.82 -5.75 3.40
C LEU A 44 5.11 -6.35 2.84
N GLN A 45 6.13 -6.57 3.67
CA GLN A 45 7.40 -7.19 3.25
C GLN A 45 7.23 -8.65 2.80
N LEU A 46 6.27 -9.38 3.37
CA LEU A 46 5.94 -10.73 2.91
C LEU A 46 5.25 -10.73 1.54
N ALA A 47 4.48 -9.68 1.23
CA ALA A 47 3.73 -9.58 -0.03
C ALA A 47 4.51 -8.92 -1.17
N ILE A 48 5.49 -8.06 -0.86
CA ILE A 48 6.16 -7.17 -1.81
C ILE A 48 7.66 -7.42 -1.84
N ASN A 49 8.18 -7.75 -3.03
CA ASN A 49 9.59 -8.08 -3.26
C ASN A 49 10.48 -6.87 -3.63
N CYS A 50 10.08 -5.65 -3.28
CA CYS A 50 10.86 -4.43 -3.57
C CYS A 50 10.87 -3.48 -2.36
N PRO A 51 11.80 -2.52 -2.30
CA PRO A 51 11.87 -1.57 -1.18
C PRO A 51 10.53 -0.87 -0.96
N ILE A 52 10.05 -0.82 0.29
CA ILE A 52 8.77 -0.19 0.64
C ILE A 52 9.04 1.20 1.19
N VAL A 53 8.33 2.20 0.67
CA VAL A 53 8.34 3.57 1.18
C VAL A 53 6.95 3.89 1.72
N LEU A 54 6.84 4.11 3.02
CA LEU A 54 5.55 4.45 3.63
C LEU A 54 5.23 5.93 3.44
N THR A 55 3.96 6.20 3.17
CA THR A 55 3.35 7.53 3.31
C THR A 55 2.06 7.40 4.12
N VAL A 56 1.62 8.48 4.75
CA VAL A 56 0.42 8.46 5.60
C VAL A 56 -0.76 9.02 4.84
N ALA A 57 -1.89 8.33 4.90
CA ALA A 57 -3.15 8.80 4.35
C ALA A 57 -4.31 8.43 5.28
N THR A 58 -5.43 9.16 5.19
CA THR A 58 -6.60 8.82 6.00
C THR A 58 -7.20 7.47 5.58
N PRO A 59 -7.80 6.70 6.51
CA PRO A 59 -8.48 5.44 6.18
C PRO A 59 -9.54 5.60 5.07
N SER A 60 -10.22 6.76 5.05
CA SER A 60 -11.21 7.13 4.04
C SER A 60 -10.60 7.24 2.65
N SER A 61 -9.44 7.91 2.53
CA SER A 61 -8.71 8.06 1.27
C SER A 61 -8.20 6.71 0.75
N ILE A 62 -7.69 5.87 1.63
CA ILE A 62 -7.19 4.52 1.29
C ILE A 62 -8.34 3.65 0.74
N ARG A 63 -9.47 3.64 1.44
CA ARG A 63 -10.67 2.90 1.01
C ARG A 63 -11.24 3.43 -0.30
N SER A 64 -11.24 4.74 -0.49
CA SER A 64 -11.65 5.37 -1.75
C SER A 64 -10.71 4.99 -2.89
N GLY A 65 -9.39 4.98 -2.66
CA GLY A 65 -8.39 4.57 -3.64
C GLY A 65 -8.60 3.14 -4.13
N TRP A 66 -8.88 2.19 -3.24
CA TRP A 66 -9.21 0.82 -3.61
C TRP A 66 -10.49 0.70 -4.47
N ARG A 67 -11.45 1.61 -4.30
CA ARG A 67 -12.64 1.67 -5.19
C ARG A 67 -12.28 2.16 -6.58
N SER A 68 -11.41 3.17 -6.69
CA SER A 68 -10.99 3.75 -7.97
C SER A 68 -10.09 2.84 -8.79
N ILE A 69 -9.37 1.90 -8.17
CA ILE A 69 -8.52 0.91 -8.86
C ILE A 69 -9.34 -0.16 -9.61
N ALA A 70 -10.63 -0.33 -9.26
CA ALA A 70 -11.51 -1.34 -9.85
C ALA A 70 -12.31 -0.85 -11.07
N ALA A 71 -12.01 0.35 -11.59
CA ALA A 71 -12.60 0.92 -12.80
C ALA A 71 -11.58 0.95 -13.94
#